data_AF-A0A7W0QIU4-F1
#
_entry.id   AF-A0A7W0QIU4-F1
#
_cell.length_a   1.000
_cell.length_b   1.000
_cell.length_c   1.000
_cell.angle_alpha   90.00
_cell.angle_beta   90.00
_cell.angle_gamma   90.00
#
_symmetry.space_group_name_H-M   'P 1'
#
loop_
_entity.id
_entity.type
_entity.pdbx_description
1 polymer ?
#
loop_
_entity_poly.entity_id
_entity_poly.type
_entity_poly.pdbx_seq_one_letter_code
_entity_poly.pdbx_strand_id
1 'polypeptide(L)' 'AGTIIVRQRGTKFHPGHNVGIGGDDTLFSKVDGSVKFAQRKGRKVVDVNPAS' A
#
# COMPACT_ATOMS: atom_id res chain seq x y z
N ALA A 1 -2.54 -1.13 12.96
CA ALA A 1 -2.85 -0.63 11.61
C ALA A 1 -2.59 0.88 11.53
N GLY A 2 -2.48 1.47 10.34
CA GLY A 2 -2.34 2.93 10.14
C GLY A 2 -0.91 3.41 9.87
N THR A 3 0.04 2.50 9.70
CA THR A 3 1.44 2.84 9.44
C THR A 3 1.60 3.30 8.00
N ILE A 4 2.37 4.37 7.80
CA ILE A 4 2.73 4.85 6.45
C ILE A 4 3.66 3.82 5.80
N ILE A 5 3.31 3.39 4.58
CA ILE A 5 4.10 2.43 3.79
C ILE A 5 4.95 3.18 2.76
N VAL A 6 4.35 4.11 2.01
CA VAL A 6 5.03 4.91 0.98
C VAL A 6 4.50 6.33 0.99
N ARG A 7 5.38 7.33 1.13
CA ARG A 7 5.07 8.72 0.78
C ARG A 7 5.47 8.95 -0.67
N GLN A 8 4.54 9.47 -1.47
CA GLN A 8 4.76 9.71 -2.89
C GLN A 8 3.99 10.95 -3.35
N ARG A 9 4.33 11.47 -4.54
CA ARG A 9 3.50 12.41 -5.29
C ARG A 9 3.03 11.70 -6.56
N GLY A 10 1.72 11.65 -6.77
CA GLY A 10 1.08 10.79 -7.76
C GLY A 10 1.15 9.31 -7.40
N THR A 11 0.43 8.48 -8.16
CA THR A 11 0.29 7.03 -7.89
C THR A 11 1.38 6.20 -8.57
N LYS A 12 2.65 6.34 -8.14
CA LYS A 12 3.76 5.48 -8.62
C LYS A 12 3.57 4.04 -8.14
N PHE A 13 3.16 3.90 -6.89
CA PHE A 13 2.66 2.68 -6.28
C PHE A 13 1.15 2.82 -6.05
N HIS A 14 0.41 1.77 -6.40
CA HIS A 14 -1.03 1.73 -6.24
C HIS A 14 -1.40 0.91 -5.00
N PRO A 15 -2.48 1.27 -4.29
CA PRO A 15 -2.95 0.48 -3.16
C PRO A 15 -3.45 -0.90 -3.64
N GLY A 16 -2.98 -1.95 -2.98
CA GLY A 16 -3.45 -3.33 -3.11
C GLY A 16 -4.34 -3.73 -1.94
N HIS A 17 -4.32 -5.02 -1.60
CA HIS A 17 -5.10 -5.56 -0.48
C HIS A 17 -4.61 -4.97 0.84
N ASN A 18 -5.56 -4.58 1.69
CA ASN A 18 -5.31 -4.01 3.02
C ASN A 18 -4.43 -2.74 3.02
N VAL A 19 -4.37 -2.01 1.90
CA VAL A 19 -3.68 -0.72 1.79
C VAL A 19 -4.69 0.37 1.45
N GLY A 20 -4.53 1.53 2.08
CA GLY A 20 -5.25 2.76 1.77
C GLY A 20 -4.34 3.79 1.08
N ILE A 21 -4.96 4.80 0.46
CA ILE A 21 -4.28 5.96 -0.09
C ILE A 21 -4.88 7.23 0.53
N GLY A 22 -4.03 8.13 1.01
CA GLY A 22 -4.41 9.45 1.52
C GLY A 22 -4.66 10.45 0.40
N GLY A 23 -5.21 11.63 0.74
CA GLY A 23 -5.43 12.70 -0.24
C GLY A 23 -4.15 13.30 -0.82
N ASP A 24 -3.01 13.08 -0.16
CA ASP A 24 -1.66 13.45 -0.58
C ASP A 24 -0.92 12.32 -1.33
N ASP A 25 -1.65 11.29 -1.77
CA ASP A 25 -1.15 10.05 -2.41
C ASP A 25 -0.32 9.12 -1.51
N THR A 26 -0.19 9.41 -0.21
CA THR A 26 0.52 8.55 0.74
C THR A 26 -0.21 7.21 0.91
N LEU A 27 0.51 6.09 0.79
CA LEU A 27 -0.01 4.76 1.07
C LEU A 27 0.16 4.39 2.55
N PHE A 28 -0.86 3.78 3.14
CA PHE A 28 -0.85 3.34 4.54
C PHE A 28 -1.50 1.96 4.73
N SER A 29 -1.10 1.24 5.79
CA SER A 29 -1.67 -0.07 6.11
C SER A 29 -3.05 0.07 6.78
N LYS A 30 -4.04 -0.71 6.32
CA LYS A 30 -5.37 -0.80 6.96
C LYS A 30 -5.42 -1.86 8.06
N VAL A 31 -4.49 -2.80 8.06
CA VAL A 31 -4.35 -3.89 9.03
C VAL A 31 -2.90 -4.02 9.47
N ASP A 32 -2.66 -4.68 10.59
CA ASP A 32 -1.30 -5.08 10.99
C ASP A 32 -0.87 -6.31 10.20
N GLY A 33 0.41 -6.35 9.83
CA GLY A 33 0.91 -7.38 8.93
C GLY A 33 2.22 -7.02 8.25
N SER A 34 2.57 -7.82 7.25
CA SER A 34 3.76 -7.66 6.43
C SER A 34 3.44 -6.99 5.10
N VAL A 35 4.27 -6.02 4.70
CA VAL A 35 4.13 -5.32 3.42
C VAL A 35 4.68 -6.19 2.29
N LYS A 36 3.94 -6.30 1.19
CA LYS A 36 4.36 -6.98 -0.04
C LYS A 36 4.25 -6.05 -1.24
N PHE A 37 5.34 -5.89 -1.98
CA PHE A 37 5.34 -5.20 -3.27
C PHE A 37 5.09 -6.20 -4.40
N ALA A 38 4.25 -5.83 -5.36
CA ALA A 38 3.89 -6.66 -6.50
C ALA A 38 3.72 -5.83 -7.78
N GLN A 39 3.58 -6.52 -8.91
CA GLN A 39 3.17 -5.91 -10.16
C GLN A 39 1.90 -6.59 -10.67
N ARG A 40 0.89 -5.80 -11.04
CA ARG A 40 -0.38 -6.30 -11.60
C ARG A 40 -0.76 -5.45 -12.80
N LYS A 41 -1.00 -6.09 -13.97
CA LYS A 41 -1.36 -5.40 -15.23
C LYS A 41 -0.45 -4.21 -15.54
N GLY A 42 0.87 -4.40 -15.40
CA GLY A 42 1.89 -3.37 -15.64
C GLY A 42 2.03 -2.28 -14.57
N ARG A 43 1.22 -2.30 -13.49
CA ARG A 43 1.29 -1.32 -12.39
C ARG A 43 1.97 -1.90 -11.16
N LYS A 44 2.78 -1.09 -10.47
CA LYS A 44 3.34 -1.43 -9.15
C LYS A 44 2.25 -1.28 -8.10
N VAL A 45 2.04 -2.33 -7.29
CA VAL A 45 0.98 -2.42 -6.28
C VAL A 45 1.61 -2.80 -4.94
N VAL A 46 1.03 -2.31 -3.85
CA VAL A 46 1.46 -2.61 -2.47
C VAL A 46 0.32 -3.27 -1.72
N ASP A 47 0.53 -4.48 -1.22
CA ASP A 47 -0.41 -5.20 -0.36
C ASP A 47 0.14 -5.28 1.08
N VAL A 48 -0.74 -5.52 2.04
CA VAL A 48 -0.37 -5.96 3.40
C VAL A 48 -1.00 -7.32 3.67
N ASN A 49 -0.17 -8.32 3.94
CA ASN A 49 -0.60 -9.64 4.38
C ASN A 49 -0.79 -9.60 5.91
N PRO A 50 -1.99 -9.89 6.45
CA PRO A 50 -2.23 -9.85 7.89
C PRO A 50 -1.23 -10.67 8.70
N ALA A 51 -0.84 -10.16 9.86
CA ALA A 51 -0.14 -10.97 10.86
C ALA A 51 -1.14 -12.00 11.42
N SER A 52 -0.72 -13.27 11.49
CA SER A 52 -1.50 -14.35 12.09
C SER A 52 -1.74 -14.13 13.58
#